data_AF-A0A812QJT9-F1
#
_entry.id   AF-A0A812QJT9-F1
#
_cell.length_a   1.000
_cell.length_b   1.000
_cell.length_c   1.000
_cell.angle_alpha   90.00
_cell.angle_beta   90.00
_cell.angle_gamma   90.00
#
_symmetry.space_group_name_H-M   'P 1'
#
loop_
_entity.id
_entity.type
_entity.pdbx_description
1 polymer ?
#
loop_
_entity_poly.entity_id
_entity_poly.type
_entity_poly.pdbx_seq_one_letter_code
_entity_poly.pdbx_strand_id
1 'polypeptide(L)'
;MAFRSLLLTAAALPISDAGAACATAWVQCGGTGWAGPTCCPSGFSCSQMNSWYSQCVPKGSIAPPEQPKPVAEDECYHMFSELSFNTLVQSFPSNPDSEATAYVDCKLCSHSGMHCTANVLGGRTQLIASHIHLASDGDGVNGSGPPVINFCGENGPGFIADGSKYKTPCAHYANRAALMSDMQGNFVDGEQNAAFTLGSRLKDIASNPSKYYFNFHSIASWTHWQIEGKGPVGMCRGVMQLSQRRLTESSDKVDDVKGISPGDVLV
;
A
#
# COMPACT_ATOMS: atom_id res chain seq x y z
N MET A 1 -39.39 -4.81 96.55
CA MET A 1 -38.81 -5.59 95.43
C MET A 1 -38.84 -4.72 94.19
N ALA A 2 -37.70 -4.65 93.50
CA ALA A 2 -37.45 -3.81 92.33
C ALA A 2 -38.23 -4.28 91.09
N PHE A 3 -38.37 -3.40 90.09
CA PHE A 3 -37.83 -3.61 88.73
C PHE A 3 -37.96 -2.28 87.96
N ARG A 4 -36.84 -1.59 87.70
CA ARG A 4 -36.76 -0.44 86.80
C ARG A 4 -36.35 -0.94 85.42
N SER A 5 -37.22 -0.77 84.43
CA SER A 5 -36.89 -1.01 83.02
C SER A 5 -35.86 0.01 82.53
N LEU A 6 -34.69 -0.47 82.09
CA LEU A 6 -33.71 0.33 81.36
C LEU A 6 -34.08 0.33 79.87
N LEU A 7 -34.35 1.52 79.33
CA LEU A 7 -34.40 1.77 77.88
C LEU A 7 -32.95 1.80 77.35
N LEU A 8 -32.63 0.91 76.41
CA LEU A 8 -31.37 0.92 75.68
C LEU A 8 -31.47 1.96 74.54
N THR A 9 -30.81 3.09 74.68
CA THR A 9 -30.53 4.02 73.58
C THR A 9 -29.28 3.55 72.85
N ALA A 10 -29.41 3.08 71.61
CA ALA A 10 -28.28 2.82 70.73
C ALA A 10 -27.66 4.17 70.30
N ALA A 11 -26.44 4.46 70.77
CA ALA A 11 -25.66 5.58 70.28
C ALA A 11 -25.11 5.22 68.89
N ALA A 12 -25.56 5.94 67.85
CA ALA A 12 -24.90 5.93 66.56
C ALA A 12 -23.53 6.61 66.71
N LEU A 13 -22.45 5.85 66.53
CA LEU A 13 -21.11 6.39 66.41
C LEU A 13 -21.02 7.19 65.11
N PRO A 14 -20.43 8.41 65.10
CA PRO A 14 -20.07 9.04 63.84
C PRO A 14 -19.03 8.15 63.16
N ILE A 15 -19.34 7.65 61.96
CA ILE A 15 -18.31 7.13 61.05
C ILE A 15 -17.47 8.34 60.69
N SER A 16 -16.32 8.48 61.36
CA SER A 16 -15.30 9.42 60.96
C SER A 16 -14.93 9.08 59.52
N ASP A 17 -15.33 9.94 58.58
CA ASP A 17 -14.76 9.96 57.25
C ASP A 17 -13.26 10.21 57.44
N ALA A 18 -12.48 9.12 57.44
CA ALA A 18 -11.04 9.20 57.45
C ALA A 18 -10.68 9.87 56.14
N GLY A 19 -10.46 11.19 56.18
CA GLY A 19 -9.92 11.94 55.07
C GLY A 19 -8.67 11.21 54.58
N ALA A 20 -8.84 10.42 53.52
CA ALA A 20 -7.85 9.44 53.13
C ALA A 20 -6.62 10.24 52.71
N ALA A 21 -5.56 10.14 53.52
CA ALA A 21 -4.27 10.69 53.15
C ALA A 21 -3.93 10.16 51.75
N CYS A 22 -3.44 11.04 50.87
CA CYS A 22 -3.05 10.63 49.53
C CYS A 22 -2.10 9.43 49.59
N ALA A 23 -2.24 8.52 48.62
CA ALA A 23 -1.32 7.39 48.47
C ALA A 23 0.10 7.93 48.33
N THR A 24 1.08 7.29 48.96
CA THR A 24 2.48 7.70 48.86
C THR A 24 3.03 7.46 47.45
N ALA A 25 4.21 8.02 47.17
CA ALA A 25 4.92 7.78 45.92
C ALA A 25 5.02 6.27 45.61
N TRP A 26 4.72 5.90 44.37
CA TRP A 26 4.73 4.52 43.85
C TRP A 26 3.68 3.57 44.45
N VAL A 27 2.71 4.08 45.21
CA VAL A 27 1.61 3.28 45.78
C VAL A 27 0.36 3.34 44.91
N GLN A 28 -0.48 2.30 45.02
CA GLN A 28 -1.77 2.23 44.35
C GLN A 28 -2.67 3.41 44.75
N CYS A 29 -3.25 4.04 43.74
CA CYS A 29 -4.11 5.22 43.86
C CYS A 29 -5.44 5.06 43.08
N GLY A 30 -5.72 3.87 42.56
CA GLY A 30 -6.90 3.63 41.74
C GLY A 30 -6.94 2.22 41.16
N GLY A 31 -8.00 1.94 40.41
CA GLY A 31 -8.28 0.65 39.81
C GLY A 31 -9.70 0.18 40.13
N THR A 32 -10.24 -0.70 39.30
CA THR A 32 -11.57 -1.28 39.52
C THR A 32 -11.59 -2.05 40.84
N GLY A 33 -12.53 -1.72 41.72
CA GLY A 33 -12.62 -2.31 43.06
C GLY A 33 -11.67 -1.72 44.12
N TRP A 34 -10.89 -0.69 43.78
CA TRP A 34 -10.00 -0.02 44.74
C TRP A 34 -10.80 0.86 45.72
N ALA A 35 -10.67 0.58 47.02
CA ALA A 35 -11.29 1.35 48.11
C ALA A 35 -10.31 2.26 48.88
N GLY A 36 -9.06 2.35 48.41
CA GLY A 36 -8.02 3.15 49.05
C GLY A 36 -7.93 4.59 48.52
N PRO A 37 -6.84 5.32 48.82
CA PRO A 37 -6.68 6.71 48.42
C PRO A 37 -6.71 6.86 46.90
N THR A 38 -7.28 7.98 46.42
CA THR A 38 -7.40 8.30 44.99
C THR A 38 -6.52 9.47 44.54
N CYS A 39 -5.74 10.05 45.47
CA CYS A 39 -4.81 11.14 45.21
C CYS A 39 -3.37 10.73 45.51
N CYS A 40 -2.41 11.52 44.99
CA CYS A 40 -0.96 11.32 45.12
C CYS A 40 -0.29 12.55 45.73
N PRO A 41 0.92 12.43 46.32
CA PRO A 41 1.67 13.56 46.83
C PRO A 41 2.05 14.54 45.72
N SER A 42 2.47 15.74 46.13
CA SER A 42 3.02 16.72 45.19
C SER A 42 4.18 16.13 44.38
N GLY A 43 4.23 16.46 43.09
CA GLY A 43 5.18 15.88 42.13
C GLY A 43 4.77 14.53 41.52
N PHE A 44 3.69 13.90 42.00
CA PHE A 44 3.17 12.63 41.49
C PHE A 44 1.78 12.79 40.88
N SER A 45 1.42 11.87 39.97
CA SER A 45 0.09 11.73 39.39
C SER A 45 -0.37 10.28 39.45
N CYS A 46 -1.66 10.07 39.72
CA CYS A 46 -2.23 8.72 39.68
C CYS A 46 -2.38 8.28 38.23
N SER A 47 -1.59 7.29 37.81
CA SER A 47 -1.63 6.79 36.44
C SER A 47 -2.09 5.35 36.38
N GLN A 48 -3.01 5.08 35.46
CA GLN A 48 -3.53 3.74 35.23
C GLN A 48 -2.47 2.87 34.56
N MET A 49 -2.21 1.69 35.13
CA MET A 49 -1.36 0.66 34.49
C MET A 49 -2.20 -0.45 33.87
N ASN A 50 -3.34 -0.77 34.48
CA ASN A 50 -4.36 -1.64 33.91
C ASN A 50 -5.73 -1.34 34.55
N SER A 51 -6.78 -2.04 34.16
CA SER A 51 -8.15 -1.82 34.62
C SER A 51 -8.33 -1.97 36.14
N TRP A 52 -7.49 -2.74 36.82
CA TRP A 52 -7.59 -3.05 38.25
C TRP A 52 -6.55 -2.30 39.08
N TYR A 53 -5.61 -1.58 38.46
CA TYR A 53 -4.47 -0.98 39.13
C TYR A 53 -4.02 0.34 38.51
N SER A 54 -4.01 1.39 39.32
CA SER A 54 -3.38 2.68 39.04
C SER A 54 -2.37 3.02 40.13
N GLN A 55 -1.21 3.59 39.77
CA GLN A 55 -0.11 3.89 40.70
C GLN A 55 0.26 5.37 40.68
N CYS A 56 0.64 5.91 41.84
CA CYS A 56 1.26 7.23 41.93
C CYS A 56 2.67 7.19 41.34
N VAL A 57 2.86 7.81 40.18
CA VAL A 57 4.19 7.92 39.54
C VAL A 57 4.60 9.39 39.40
N PRO A 58 5.91 9.71 39.26
CA PRO A 58 6.35 11.08 39.03
C PRO A 58 5.67 11.68 37.81
N LYS A 59 5.24 12.94 37.89
CA LYS A 59 4.66 13.65 36.74
C LYS A 59 5.68 13.62 35.59
N GLY A 60 5.28 13.11 34.43
CA GLY A 60 6.14 12.98 33.24
C GLY A 60 6.91 11.66 33.10
N SER A 61 6.76 10.72 34.05
CA SER A 61 7.36 9.38 33.95
C SER A 61 6.60 8.40 33.05
N ILE A 62 5.39 8.76 32.65
CA ILE A 62 4.59 8.02 31.68
C ILE A 62 4.50 8.90 30.44
N ALA A 63 5.09 8.43 29.35
CA ALA A 63 4.88 9.02 28.03
C ALA A 63 3.35 9.11 27.81
N PRO A 64 2.84 10.21 27.22
CA PRO A 64 1.43 10.30 26.85
C PRO A 64 1.02 8.98 26.16
N PRO A 65 -0.17 8.43 26.43
CA PRO A 65 -0.64 7.26 25.71
C PRO A 65 -0.43 7.54 24.22
N GLU A 66 0.39 6.71 23.58
CA GLU A 66 0.72 6.87 22.18
C GLU A 66 -0.60 6.87 21.43
N GLN A 67 -1.00 8.03 20.91
CA GLN A 67 -2.15 8.08 20.01
C GLN A 67 -1.81 7.11 18.87
N PRO A 68 -2.71 6.20 18.48
CA PRO A 68 -2.45 5.38 17.31
C PRO A 68 -2.16 6.35 16.18
N LYS A 69 -0.90 6.35 15.72
CA LYS A 69 -0.49 7.05 14.52
C LYS A 69 -1.53 6.66 13.45
N PRO A 70 -2.13 7.61 12.71
CA PRO A 70 -3.05 7.25 11.65
C PRO A 70 -2.38 6.17 10.80
N VAL A 71 -2.98 4.98 10.78
CA VAL A 71 -2.51 3.91 9.90
C VAL A 71 -2.70 4.51 8.52
N ALA A 72 -1.60 4.81 7.83
CA ALA A 72 -1.68 5.41 6.52
C ALA A 72 -2.51 4.46 5.65
N GLU A 73 -3.69 4.91 5.23
CA GLU A 73 -4.64 4.09 4.51
C GLU A 73 -3.98 3.60 3.22
N ASP A 74 -4.17 2.32 2.90
CA ASP A 74 -3.57 1.72 1.71
C ASP A 74 -4.34 2.15 0.46
N GLU A 75 -3.97 3.31 -0.08
CA GLU A 75 -4.56 3.82 -1.32
C GLU A 75 -4.05 2.97 -2.50
N CYS A 76 -4.99 2.39 -3.25
CA CYS A 76 -4.73 1.48 -4.36
C CYS A 76 -5.39 1.98 -5.65
N TYR A 77 -4.68 1.84 -6.76
CA TYR A 77 -5.16 2.19 -8.09
C TYR A 77 -5.08 0.99 -9.02
N HIS A 78 -6.20 0.67 -9.67
CA HIS A 78 -6.26 -0.34 -10.72
C HIS A 78 -6.04 0.34 -12.07
N MET A 79 -5.00 -0.08 -12.78
CA MET A 79 -4.59 0.54 -14.02
C MET A 79 -4.28 -0.53 -15.06
N PHE A 80 -4.39 -0.18 -16.32
CA PHE A 80 -4.00 -1.07 -17.41
C PHE A 80 -3.29 -0.29 -18.51
N SER A 81 -2.64 -1.03 -19.41
CA SER A 81 -2.08 -0.48 -20.63
C SER A 81 -2.13 -1.51 -21.75
N GLU A 82 -2.53 -1.04 -22.93
CA GLU A 82 -2.45 -1.78 -24.18
C GLU A 82 -1.23 -1.27 -24.94
N LEU A 83 -0.27 -2.16 -25.16
CA LEU A 83 1.02 -1.83 -25.75
C LEU A 83 1.09 -2.37 -27.17
N SER A 84 1.67 -1.56 -28.04
CA SER A 84 2.06 -1.96 -29.38
C SER A 84 3.42 -1.37 -29.73
N PHE A 85 4.04 -1.92 -30.76
CA PHE A 85 5.18 -1.26 -31.39
C PHE A 85 4.79 0.13 -31.92
N ASN A 86 5.53 1.17 -31.52
CA ASN A 86 5.36 2.52 -32.02
C ASN A 86 6.41 2.82 -33.10
N THR A 87 5.95 2.97 -34.34
CA THR A 87 6.80 3.18 -35.53
C THR A 87 7.57 4.50 -35.52
N LEU A 88 7.11 5.51 -34.76
CA LEU A 88 7.77 6.82 -34.69
C LEU A 88 8.97 6.81 -33.76
N VAL A 89 8.91 6.04 -32.67
CA VAL A 89 9.92 6.12 -31.60
C VAL A 89 10.69 4.83 -31.38
N GLN A 90 10.18 3.67 -31.79
CA GLN A 90 10.79 2.36 -31.53
C GLN A 90 11.36 1.68 -32.79
N SER A 91 11.26 2.34 -33.94
CA SER A 91 11.67 1.76 -35.22
C SER A 91 13.17 1.78 -35.45
N PHE A 92 13.69 0.64 -35.90
CA PHE A 92 15.08 0.48 -36.34
C PHE A 92 15.21 -0.65 -37.37
N PRO A 93 16.28 -0.66 -38.20
CA PRO A 93 16.45 -1.65 -39.26
C PRO A 93 16.42 -3.09 -38.75
N SER A 94 15.63 -3.95 -39.42
CA SER A 94 15.50 -5.37 -39.08
C SER A 94 15.08 -5.65 -37.63
N ASN A 95 14.28 -4.76 -37.02
CA ASN A 95 13.78 -4.95 -35.67
C ASN A 95 12.97 -6.27 -35.56
N PRO A 96 13.50 -7.30 -34.88
CA PRO A 96 12.87 -8.61 -34.80
C PRO A 96 11.58 -8.59 -33.97
N ASP A 97 11.40 -7.55 -33.15
CA ASP A 97 10.29 -7.43 -32.22
C ASP A 97 9.22 -6.42 -32.68
N SER A 98 9.26 -5.99 -33.94
CA SER A 98 8.32 -4.99 -34.49
C SER A 98 6.85 -5.44 -34.55
N GLU A 99 6.58 -6.73 -34.34
CA GLU A 99 5.23 -7.30 -34.22
C GLU A 99 4.76 -7.41 -32.75
N ALA A 100 5.57 -6.94 -31.79
CA ALA A 100 5.27 -7.09 -30.37
C ALA A 100 4.04 -6.26 -29.94
N THR A 101 3.15 -6.91 -29.22
CA THR A 101 2.00 -6.29 -28.55
C THR A 101 1.94 -6.80 -27.12
N ALA A 102 1.33 -6.04 -26.21
CA ALA A 102 1.09 -6.51 -24.85
C ALA A 102 -0.17 -5.95 -24.24
N TYR A 103 -0.70 -6.66 -23.26
CA TYR A 103 -1.69 -6.14 -22.32
C TYR A 103 -1.11 -6.25 -20.91
N VAL A 104 -1.19 -5.17 -20.15
CA VAL A 104 -0.73 -5.11 -18.76
C VAL A 104 -1.88 -4.65 -17.88
N ASP A 105 -2.13 -5.37 -16.78
CA ASP A 105 -3.09 -4.99 -15.74
C ASP A 105 -2.37 -4.92 -14.40
N CYS A 106 -2.54 -3.82 -13.69
CA CYS A 106 -1.78 -3.46 -12.51
C CYS A 106 -2.70 -3.07 -11.35
N LYS A 107 -2.41 -3.59 -10.16
CA LYS A 107 -2.87 -3.04 -8.88
C LYS A 107 -1.70 -2.35 -8.20
N LEU A 108 -1.75 -1.02 -8.12
CA LEU A 108 -0.68 -0.21 -7.55
C LEU A 108 -1.12 0.35 -6.21
N CYS A 109 -0.56 -0.16 -5.11
CA CYS A 109 -0.91 0.26 -3.76
C CYS A 109 0.25 0.92 -3.03
N SER A 110 -0.07 1.89 -2.19
CA SER A 110 0.88 2.68 -1.41
C SER A 110 1.57 1.90 -0.28
N HIS A 111 0.92 0.85 0.24
CA HIS A 111 1.42 0.03 1.36
C HIS A 111 1.43 -1.47 1.05
N SER A 112 0.36 -2.03 0.47
CA SER A 112 0.32 -3.49 0.17
C SER A 112 1.17 -3.89 -1.04
N GLY A 113 1.79 -2.92 -1.72
CA GLY A 113 2.70 -3.15 -2.83
C GLY A 113 2.08 -2.91 -4.20
N MET A 114 2.92 -3.00 -5.22
CA MET A 114 2.53 -2.82 -6.62
C MET A 114 2.69 -4.15 -7.32
N HIS A 115 1.64 -4.61 -8.00
CA HIS A 115 1.60 -5.91 -8.67
C HIS A 115 0.98 -5.75 -10.05
N CYS A 116 1.63 -6.30 -11.07
CA CYS A 116 1.11 -6.29 -12.43
C CYS A 116 1.13 -7.68 -13.04
N THR A 117 0.12 -8.00 -13.82
CA THR A 117 0.10 -9.12 -14.75
C THR A 117 0.34 -8.60 -16.16
N ALA A 118 0.97 -9.39 -17.01
CA ALA A 118 1.18 -9.03 -18.40
C ALA A 118 1.21 -10.22 -19.33
N ASN A 119 0.66 -10.03 -20.53
CA ASN A 119 0.77 -10.96 -21.65
C ASN A 119 1.45 -10.21 -22.80
N VAL A 120 2.67 -10.61 -23.14
CA VAL A 120 3.42 -10.03 -24.27
C VAL A 120 3.45 -11.04 -25.40
N LEU A 121 2.99 -10.63 -26.58
CA LEU A 121 2.84 -11.48 -27.76
C LEU A 121 3.68 -10.94 -28.90
N GLY A 122 4.13 -11.82 -29.78
CA GLY A 122 4.72 -11.44 -31.07
C GLY A 122 6.21 -11.04 -31.01
N GLY A 123 6.77 -10.78 -29.83
CA GLY A 123 8.21 -10.59 -29.66
C GLY A 123 9.02 -11.84 -29.97
N ARG A 124 10.30 -11.63 -30.31
CA ARG A 124 11.26 -12.65 -30.77
C ARG A 124 12.55 -12.66 -29.96
N THR A 125 12.91 -11.57 -29.28
CA THR A 125 14.07 -11.53 -28.39
C THR A 125 13.66 -11.40 -26.93
N GLN A 126 14.54 -11.86 -26.03
CA GLN A 126 14.22 -11.96 -24.61
C GLN A 126 13.84 -10.61 -24.00
N LEU A 127 12.79 -10.61 -23.18
CA LEU A 127 12.42 -9.47 -22.34
C LEU A 127 13.47 -9.29 -21.23
N ILE A 128 13.94 -8.06 -21.04
CA ILE A 128 15.00 -7.76 -20.06
C ILE A 128 14.53 -6.81 -18.95
N ALA A 129 13.46 -6.05 -19.19
CA ALA A 129 12.93 -5.09 -18.25
C ALA A 129 11.54 -4.59 -18.64
N SER A 130 10.81 -4.06 -17.66
CA SER A 130 9.54 -3.39 -17.84
C SER A 130 9.33 -2.27 -16.82
N HIS A 131 8.79 -1.14 -17.27
CA HIS A 131 8.61 0.04 -16.43
C HIS A 131 7.34 0.81 -16.76
N ILE A 132 6.89 1.60 -15.79
CA ILE A 132 6.11 2.81 -16.05
C ILE A 132 7.09 3.97 -16.12
N HIS A 133 7.04 4.73 -17.21
CA HIS A 133 7.84 5.93 -17.44
C HIS A 133 6.98 7.18 -17.33
N LEU A 134 7.60 8.28 -16.90
CA LEU A 134 7.06 9.63 -17.02
C LEU A 134 7.57 10.25 -18.32
N ALA A 135 6.68 10.65 -19.22
CA ALA A 135 7.05 11.40 -20.42
C ALA A 135 7.43 12.85 -20.04
N SER A 136 8.65 13.29 -20.40
CA SER A 136 9.17 14.61 -20.01
C SER A 136 8.42 15.78 -20.63
N ASP A 137 7.78 15.57 -21.77
CA ASP A 137 6.91 16.51 -22.48
C ASP A 137 5.42 16.38 -22.09
N GLY A 138 5.09 15.42 -21.23
CA GLY A 138 3.72 15.10 -20.83
C GLY A 138 2.93 14.27 -21.86
N ASP A 139 3.54 13.84 -22.97
CA ASP A 139 2.90 12.96 -23.97
C ASP A 139 3.32 11.50 -23.75
N GLY A 140 2.50 10.71 -23.06
CA GLY A 140 2.74 9.28 -22.90
C GLY A 140 2.66 8.47 -24.20
N VAL A 141 2.16 9.03 -25.31
CA VAL A 141 2.08 8.30 -26.59
C VAL A 141 3.45 8.27 -27.28
N ASN A 142 4.07 9.44 -27.47
CA ASN A 142 5.32 9.58 -28.24
C ASN A 142 6.48 10.15 -27.43
N GLY A 143 6.19 10.83 -26.32
CA GLY A 143 7.18 11.38 -25.43
C GLY A 143 8.06 10.30 -24.80
N SER A 144 9.24 10.70 -24.35
CA SER A 144 10.21 9.84 -23.67
C SER A 144 10.57 10.43 -22.32
N GLY A 145 11.11 9.61 -21.44
CA GLY A 145 11.55 10.07 -20.12
C GLY A 145 11.90 8.92 -19.18
N PRO A 146 12.32 9.23 -17.95
CA PRO A 146 12.87 8.24 -17.03
C PRO A 146 11.79 7.29 -16.46
N PRO A 147 12.18 6.07 -16.05
CA PRO A 147 11.28 5.16 -15.36
C PRO A 147 10.93 5.72 -13.97
N VAL A 148 9.68 5.61 -13.54
CA VAL A 148 9.24 5.97 -12.18
C VAL A 148 8.94 4.74 -11.34
N ILE A 149 8.59 3.62 -11.97
CA ILE A 149 8.32 2.32 -11.33
C ILE A 149 8.87 1.22 -12.22
N ASN A 150 9.64 0.30 -11.64
CA ASN A 150 10.14 -0.91 -12.30
C ASN A 150 9.30 -2.11 -11.95
N PHE A 151 9.20 -3.09 -12.86
CA PHE A 151 8.48 -4.34 -12.61
C PHE A 151 9.41 -5.54 -12.79
N CYS A 152 9.23 -6.35 -13.84
CA CYS A 152 10.17 -7.41 -14.15
C CYS A 152 11.45 -6.85 -14.78
N GLY A 153 12.59 -7.47 -14.50
CA GLY A 153 13.85 -7.19 -15.18
C GLY A 153 15.08 -7.77 -14.47
N GLU A 154 16.26 -7.44 -14.97
CA GLU A 154 17.54 -7.88 -14.40
C GLU A 154 18.55 -6.72 -14.39
N ASN A 155 19.29 -6.57 -13.28
CA ASN A 155 20.36 -5.56 -13.16
C ASN A 155 21.75 -6.14 -13.44
N GLY A 156 21.86 -7.17 -14.29
CA GLY A 156 23.15 -7.76 -14.64
C GLY A 156 24.05 -6.76 -15.40
N PRO A 157 25.36 -7.03 -15.50
CA PRO A 157 26.28 -6.23 -16.30
C PRO A 157 25.77 -6.08 -17.74
N GLY A 158 25.67 -4.84 -18.21
CA GLY A 158 25.15 -4.56 -19.55
C GLY A 158 23.62 -4.53 -19.67
N PHE A 159 22.88 -4.51 -18.57
CA PHE A 159 21.43 -4.28 -18.52
C PHE A 159 21.09 -2.94 -17.84
N ILE A 160 19.79 -2.64 -17.69
CA ILE A 160 19.30 -1.38 -17.13
C ILE A 160 19.70 -1.26 -15.65
N ALA A 161 20.48 -0.22 -15.36
CA ALA A 161 20.92 0.15 -14.02
C ALA A 161 20.45 1.57 -13.71
N ASP A 162 19.22 1.71 -13.23
CA ASP A 162 18.59 2.97 -12.85
C ASP A 162 18.67 3.22 -11.33
N GLY A 163 19.61 2.57 -10.65
CA GLY A 163 19.78 2.64 -9.20
C GLY A 163 18.84 1.73 -8.41
N SER A 164 17.89 1.06 -9.07
CA SER A 164 16.83 0.28 -8.44
C SER A 164 16.91 -1.21 -8.79
N LYS A 165 16.79 -2.08 -7.78
CA LYS A 165 16.86 -3.53 -7.98
C LYS A 165 15.52 -4.09 -8.48
N TYR A 166 15.54 -4.81 -9.60
CA TYR A 166 14.40 -5.63 -10.01
C TYR A 166 14.21 -6.78 -9.03
N LYS A 167 12.95 -7.08 -8.73
CA LYS A 167 12.57 -8.14 -7.77
C LYS A 167 12.48 -9.51 -8.43
N THR A 168 12.10 -9.53 -9.70
CA THR A 168 11.88 -10.75 -10.49
C THR A 168 12.32 -10.55 -11.94
N PRO A 169 12.93 -11.55 -12.59
CA PRO A 169 13.24 -11.47 -14.01
C PRO A 169 11.95 -11.46 -14.86
N CYS A 170 12.05 -10.95 -16.08
CA CYS A 170 10.95 -11.07 -17.04
C CYS A 170 10.82 -12.49 -17.56
N ALA A 171 9.60 -12.91 -17.90
CA ALA A 171 9.36 -14.24 -18.44
C ALA A 171 10.06 -14.44 -19.80
N HIS A 172 10.48 -15.67 -20.06
CA HIS A 172 10.94 -16.08 -21.39
C HIS A 172 9.74 -16.31 -22.32
N TYR A 173 9.95 -16.09 -23.61
CA TYR A 173 8.95 -16.43 -24.62
C TYR A 173 8.81 -17.95 -24.77
N ALA A 174 7.57 -18.43 -24.76
CA ALA A 174 7.17 -19.76 -25.18
C ALA A 174 6.06 -19.61 -26.24
N ASN A 175 6.24 -20.21 -27.42
CA ASN A 175 5.28 -20.11 -28.53
C ASN A 175 4.89 -18.66 -28.89
N ARG A 176 5.87 -17.74 -28.94
CA ARG A 176 5.68 -16.29 -29.18
C ARG A 176 4.85 -15.55 -28.11
N ALA A 177 4.68 -16.13 -26.93
CA ALA A 177 4.04 -15.48 -25.78
C ALA A 177 4.96 -15.49 -24.56
N ALA A 178 5.08 -14.36 -23.87
CA ALA A 178 5.68 -14.26 -22.55
C ALA A 178 4.59 -13.83 -21.56
N LEU A 179 4.29 -14.71 -20.60
CA LEU A 179 3.23 -14.51 -19.63
C LEU A 179 3.85 -14.21 -18.27
N MET A 180 3.46 -13.11 -17.67
CA MET A 180 3.92 -12.69 -16.35
C MET A 180 2.69 -12.60 -15.44
N SER A 181 2.59 -13.52 -14.48
CA SER A 181 1.43 -13.63 -13.59
C SER A 181 1.49 -12.72 -12.37
N ASP A 182 2.69 -12.29 -11.96
CA ASP A 182 2.87 -11.33 -10.88
C ASP A 182 4.25 -10.67 -11.00
N MET A 183 4.27 -9.46 -11.56
CA MET A 183 5.45 -8.60 -11.57
C MET A 183 5.35 -7.63 -10.41
N GLN A 184 6.26 -7.78 -9.45
CA GLN A 184 6.31 -6.87 -8.31
C GLN A 184 6.96 -5.55 -8.71
N GLY A 185 6.24 -4.47 -8.44
CA GLY A 185 6.71 -3.12 -8.65
C GLY A 185 7.81 -2.72 -7.64
N ASN A 186 8.73 -1.91 -8.11
CA ASN A 186 9.74 -1.23 -7.30
C ASN A 186 9.73 0.27 -7.64
N PHE A 187 9.58 1.11 -6.62
CA PHE A 187 9.62 2.56 -6.78
C PHE A 187 11.05 2.99 -7.07
N VAL A 188 11.26 3.72 -8.18
CA VAL A 188 12.62 4.07 -8.63
C VAL A 188 13.17 5.21 -7.77
N ASP A 189 14.36 5.01 -7.21
CA ASP A 189 15.09 6.08 -6.53
C ASP A 189 15.86 6.93 -7.55
N GLY A 190 15.29 8.07 -7.92
CA GLY A 190 15.85 8.97 -8.93
C GLY A 190 15.22 10.36 -8.90
N GLU A 191 15.85 11.35 -9.56
CA GLU A 191 15.42 12.75 -9.54
C GLU A 191 13.96 12.94 -9.96
N GLN A 192 13.51 12.15 -10.92
CA GLN A 192 12.12 12.13 -11.38
C GLN A 192 11.13 11.90 -10.23
N ASN A 193 11.52 11.12 -9.22
CA ASN A 193 10.74 10.77 -8.03
C ASN A 193 11.13 11.55 -6.76
N ALA A 194 12.14 12.42 -6.79
CA ALA A 194 12.69 13.05 -5.58
C ALA A 194 11.66 13.88 -4.79
N ALA A 195 10.65 14.45 -5.45
CA ALA A 195 9.56 15.20 -4.83
C ALA A 195 8.31 14.35 -4.48
N PHE A 196 8.38 13.04 -4.70
CA PHE A 196 7.23 12.14 -4.58
C PHE A 196 7.46 11.07 -3.50
N THR A 197 6.45 10.85 -2.68
CA THR A 197 6.31 9.57 -1.99
C THR A 197 5.75 8.55 -2.98
N LEU A 198 5.83 7.26 -2.66
CA LEU A 198 5.16 6.24 -3.46
C LEU A 198 3.67 6.59 -3.65
N GLY A 199 2.94 6.84 -2.54
CA GLY A 199 1.53 7.20 -2.58
C GLY A 199 1.22 8.42 -3.46
N SER A 200 2.00 9.51 -3.33
CA SER A 200 1.76 10.70 -4.15
C SER A 200 2.09 10.47 -5.63
N ARG A 201 3.07 9.61 -5.96
CA ARG A 201 3.33 9.21 -7.35
C ARG A 201 2.17 8.40 -7.91
N LEU A 202 1.70 7.39 -7.18
CA LEU A 202 0.59 6.54 -7.65
C LEU A 202 -0.65 7.36 -7.92
N LYS A 203 -0.95 8.33 -7.04
CA LYS A 203 -2.04 9.29 -7.23
C LYS A 203 -1.85 10.15 -8.48
N ASP A 204 -0.64 10.62 -8.75
CA ASP A 204 -0.37 11.41 -9.95
C ASP A 204 -0.50 10.59 -11.23
N ILE A 205 -0.04 9.33 -11.24
CA ILE A 205 -0.25 8.40 -12.36
C ILE A 205 -1.75 8.19 -12.61
N ALA A 206 -2.53 7.93 -11.55
CA ALA A 206 -3.96 7.71 -11.67
C ALA A 206 -4.73 8.96 -12.11
N SER A 207 -4.28 10.15 -11.71
CA SER A 207 -4.93 11.43 -12.05
C SER A 207 -4.53 11.94 -13.44
N ASN A 208 -3.33 11.60 -13.90
CA ASN A 208 -2.75 12.07 -15.16
C ASN A 208 -2.22 10.92 -16.02
N PRO A 209 -3.02 9.86 -16.28
CA PRO A 209 -2.51 8.61 -16.85
C PRO A 209 -1.92 8.79 -18.25
N SER A 210 -2.36 9.81 -19.00
CA SER A 210 -1.83 10.13 -20.33
C SER A 210 -0.39 10.64 -20.34
N LYS A 211 0.17 11.08 -19.21
CA LYS A 211 1.57 11.49 -19.09
C LYS A 211 2.52 10.32 -18.91
N TYR A 212 1.97 9.14 -18.64
CA TYR A 212 2.71 7.94 -18.30
C TYR A 212 2.51 6.88 -19.37
N TYR A 213 3.53 6.04 -19.52
CA TYR A 213 3.46 4.90 -20.42
C TYR A 213 4.13 3.69 -19.83
N PHE A 214 3.53 2.53 -20.07
CA PHE A 214 4.17 1.25 -19.80
C PHE A 214 5.04 0.88 -20.99
N ASN A 215 6.20 0.30 -20.72
CA ASN A 215 7.17 -0.04 -21.74
C ASN A 215 7.88 -1.36 -21.39
N PHE A 216 8.04 -2.24 -22.38
CA PHE A 216 8.91 -3.42 -22.27
C PHE A 216 10.21 -3.19 -23.05
N HIS A 217 11.34 -3.58 -22.47
CA HIS A 217 12.61 -3.67 -23.17
C HIS A 217 12.92 -5.12 -23.51
N SER A 218 13.45 -5.33 -24.71
CA SER A 218 14.01 -6.61 -25.15
C SER A 218 15.52 -6.48 -25.34
N ILE A 219 16.21 -7.61 -25.51
CA ILE A 219 17.63 -7.62 -25.90
C ILE A 219 17.83 -6.78 -27.17
N ALA A 220 17.00 -6.98 -28.20
CA ALA A 220 17.17 -6.25 -29.47
C ALA A 220 16.99 -4.73 -29.30
N SER A 221 15.94 -4.30 -28.60
CA SER A 221 15.70 -2.87 -28.40
C SER A 221 16.83 -2.25 -27.56
N TRP A 222 17.22 -2.91 -26.47
CA TRP A 222 18.31 -2.43 -25.62
C TRP A 222 19.63 -2.32 -26.35
N THR A 223 20.07 -3.38 -27.03
CA THR A 223 21.35 -3.39 -27.75
C THR A 223 21.41 -2.31 -28.82
N HIS A 224 20.34 -2.13 -29.60
CA HIS A 224 20.31 -1.11 -30.64
C HIS A 224 20.45 0.31 -30.05
N TRP A 225 19.58 0.67 -29.11
CA TRP A 225 19.52 2.05 -28.62
C TRP A 225 20.68 2.43 -27.69
N GLN A 226 21.30 1.44 -27.03
CA GLN A 226 22.57 1.62 -26.33
C GLN A 226 23.69 2.02 -27.30
N ILE A 227 23.80 1.34 -28.45
CA ILE A 227 24.83 1.64 -29.47
C ILE A 227 24.61 3.03 -30.08
N GLU A 228 23.36 3.42 -30.31
CA GLU A 228 23.00 4.73 -30.86
C GLU A 228 23.22 5.90 -29.88
N GLY A 229 23.50 5.63 -28.61
CA GLY A 229 23.68 6.65 -27.57
C GLY A 229 22.42 7.44 -27.24
N LYS A 230 21.24 6.94 -27.62
CA LYS A 230 19.93 7.61 -27.43
C LYS A 230 19.24 7.22 -26.12
N GLY A 231 19.92 6.45 -25.27
CA GLY A 231 19.33 5.83 -24.09
C GLY A 231 18.37 4.70 -24.47
N PRO A 232 17.95 3.88 -23.52
CA PRO A 232 17.16 2.70 -23.84
C PRO A 232 15.74 3.07 -24.24
N VAL A 233 15.40 2.84 -25.52
CA VAL A 233 14.00 2.80 -25.96
C VAL A 233 13.52 1.35 -25.93
N GLY A 234 12.28 1.14 -25.50
CA GLY A 234 11.70 -0.20 -25.44
C GLY A 234 11.33 -0.77 -26.80
N MET A 235 10.88 -2.02 -26.75
CA MET A 235 10.35 -2.80 -27.86
C MET A 235 8.89 -2.45 -28.18
N CYS A 236 8.03 -2.36 -27.16
CA CYS A 236 6.62 -2.00 -27.31
C CYS A 236 6.19 -1.15 -26.10
N ARG A 237 5.25 -0.23 -26.34
CA ARG A 237 4.78 0.73 -25.33
C ARG A 237 3.31 1.04 -25.48
N GLY A 238 2.74 1.62 -24.43
CA GLY A 238 1.33 1.98 -24.36
C GLY A 238 1.10 2.99 -23.25
N VAL A 239 0.14 3.89 -23.45
CA VAL A 239 -0.23 4.87 -22.43
C VAL A 239 -0.89 4.16 -21.25
N MET A 240 -0.66 4.65 -20.03
CA MET A 240 -1.38 4.15 -18.86
C MET A 240 -2.85 4.55 -18.93
N GLN A 241 -3.74 3.72 -18.39
CA GLN A 241 -5.17 4.00 -18.31
C GLN A 241 -5.70 3.56 -16.95
N LEU A 242 -6.67 4.31 -16.41
CA LEU A 242 -7.36 3.91 -15.19
C LEU A 242 -8.39 2.82 -15.52
N SER A 243 -8.37 1.72 -14.78
CA SER A 243 -9.38 0.67 -14.93
C SER A 243 -10.66 1.11 -14.24
N GLN A 244 -11.76 1.23 -14.99
CA GLN A 244 -13.10 1.49 -14.43
C GLN A 244 -13.73 0.24 -13.82
N ARG A 245 -13.04 -0.91 -13.76
CA ARG A 245 -13.55 -2.09 -13.06
C ARG A 245 -13.68 -1.77 -11.58
N ARG A 246 -14.88 -1.31 -11.19
CA ARG A 246 -15.36 -1.28 -9.82
C ARG A 246 -15.02 -2.64 -9.19
N LEU A 247 -14.16 -2.65 -8.19
CA LEU A 247 -14.07 -3.76 -7.26
C LEU A 247 -15.48 -3.92 -6.67
N THR A 248 -16.21 -4.94 -7.11
CA THR A 248 -17.21 -5.52 -6.22
C THR A 248 -16.42 -6.26 -5.17
N GLU A 249 -16.09 -5.56 -4.08
CA GLU A 249 -15.80 -6.25 -2.83
C GLU A 249 -17.01 -7.13 -2.49
N SER A 250 -16.71 -8.36 -2.04
CA SER A 250 -17.61 -9.47 -1.71
C SER A 250 -18.07 -10.36 -2.87
N SER A 251 -17.31 -11.45 -3.08
CA SER A 251 -17.88 -12.73 -3.52
C SER A 251 -17.37 -13.86 -2.63
N ASP A 252 -17.55 -13.68 -1.31
CA ASP A 252 -17.65 -14.76 -0.34
C ASP A 252 -19.01 -14.62 0.35
N LYS A 253 -20.10 -14.83 -0.39
CA LYS A 253 -21.38 -15.33 0.12
C LYS A 253 -22.11 -16.07 -0.99
N VAL A 254 -22.06 -17.40 -0.91
CA VAL A 254 -23.06 -18.28 -1.51
C VAL A 254 -24.33 -18.08 -0.69
N ASP A 255 -25.21 -17.19 -1.13
CA ASP A 255 -26.58 -17.11 -0.63
C ASP A 255 -27.52 -17.68 -1.70
N ASP A 256 -27.90 -18.92 -1.41
CA ASP A 256 -29.05 -19.72 -1.83
C ASP A 256 -30.20 -18.92 -2.53
N VAL A 257 -30.28 -19.00 -3.86
CA VAL A 257 -31.45 -18.51 -4.60
C VAL A 257 -32.49 -19.63 -4.67
N LYS A 258 -33.46 -19.52 -3.77
CA LYS A 258 -34.75 -20.21 -3.84
C LYS A 258 -35.46 -19.95 -5.17
N GLY A 259 -35.69 -21.06 -5.89
CA GLY A 259 -36.82 -21.39 -6.77
C GLY A 259 -37.55 -20.28 -7.54
N ILE A 260 -37.44 -20.33 -8.87
CA ILE A 260 -38.45 -19.79 -9.79
C ILE A 260 -39.24 -20.97 -10.37
N SER A 261 -40.56 -21.00 -10.14
CA SER A 261 -41.49 -21.92 -10.78
C SER A 261 -41.74 -21.51 -12.24
N PRO A 262 -41.93 -22.46 -13.17
CA PRO A 262 -42.23 -22.14 -14.56
C PRO A 262 -43.74 -21.91 -14.75
N GLY A 263 -44.11 -20.71 -15.18
CA GLY A 263 -45.47 -20.41 -15.58
C GLY A 263 -45.67 -18.91 -15.67
N ASP A 264 -45.57 -18.37 -16.89
CA ASP A 264 -46.59 -17.49 -17.47
C ASP A 264 -46.21 -17.15 -18.92
N VAL A 265 -46.90 -17.84 -19.83
CA VAL A 265 -47.08 -17.50 -21.24
C VAL A 265 -48.17 -16.42 -21.34
N LEU A 266 -48.15 -15.68 -22.46
CA LEU A 266 -49.15 -14.76 -23.07
C LEU A 266 -48.51 -13.36 -23.19
N VAL A 267 -48.12 -12.89 -24.38
CA VAL A 267 -48.88 -12.74 -25.65
C VAL A 267 -48.01 -13.06 -26.86
#